data_AF-A0A6P5RKG8-F1
#
_entry.id   AF-A0A6P5RKG8-F1
#
_cell.length_a   1.000
_cell.length_b   1.000
_cell.length_c   1.000
_cell.angle_alpha   90.00
_cell.angle_beta   90.00
_cell.angle_gamma   90.00
#
_symmetry.space_group_name_H-M   'P 1'
#
loop_
_entity.id
_entity.type
_entity.pdbx_description
1 polymer ?
#
loop_
_entity_poly.entity_id
_entity_poly.type
_entity_poly.pdbx_seq_one_letter_code
_entity_poly.pdbx_strand_id
1 'polypeptide(L)'
;MQRVFCVKFSCDASYVISGSDDTNLRLWKAKASEQLGVLLPREQKKHEYNEAVKNRYKHLPEVKRIVRHRHLPKPVYKAAATLREMTESRRKKHEKRKAHSAPGSIIEEPLRKRKIIKVE
;
A
#
# COMPACT_ATOMS: atom_id res chain seq x y z
N MET A 1 -1.94 18.94 11.96
CA MET A 1 -1.94 17.49 11.62
C MET A 1 -1.09 17.33 10.38
N GLN A 2 0.20 17.11 10.64
CA GLN A 2 1.27 17.54 9.78
C GLN A 2 1.50 16.69 8.54
N ARG A 3 1.93 17.37 7.48
CA ARG A 3 2.45 16.75 6.26
C ARG A 3 3.72 15.97 6.59
N VAL A 4 3.91 14.86 5.88
CA VAL A 4 5.16 14.10 5.91
C VAL A 4 5.92 14.47 4.65
N PHE A 5 7.13 15.01 4.81
CA PHE A 5 7.94 15.47 3.68
C PHE A 5 8.87 14.39 3.16
N CYS A 6 9.48 13.63 4.06
CA CYS A 6 10.44 12.61 3.70
C CYS A 6 10.20 11.33 4.52
N VAL A 7 10.46 10.20 3.87
CA VAL A 7 10.43 8.87 4.48
C VAL A 7 11.64 8.10 3.97
N LYS A 8 12.41 7.51 4.88
CA LYS A 8 13.59 6.69 4.57
C LYS A 8 13.60 5.42 5.42
N PHE A 9 14.12 4.34 4.86
CA PHE A 9 14.43 3.14 5.63
C PHE A 9 15.78 3.28 6.33
N SER A 10 15.93 2.62 7.47
CA SER A 10 17.24 2.35 8.05
C SER A 10 18.04 1.38 7.17
N CYS A 11 19.36 1.34 7.35
CA CYS A 11 20.25 0.49 6.55
C CYS A 11 19.97 -1.01 6.72
N ASP A 12 19.38 -1.41 7.84
CA ASP A 12 18.95 -2.78 8.16
C ASP A 12 17.49 -3.09 7.75
N ALA A 13 16.80 -2.15 7.10
CA ALA A 13 15.39 -2.20 6.70
C ALA A 13 14.38 -2.51 7.83
N SER A 14 14.82 -2.51 9.09
CA SER A 14 13.99 -2.86 10.25
C SER A 14 13.13 -1.68 10.71
N TYR A 15 13.57 -0.46 10.40
CA TYR A 15 12.90 0.77 10.78
C TYR A 15 12.63 1.68 9.59
N VAL A 16 11.59 2.49 9.75
CA VAL A 16 11.19 3.56 8.84
C VAL A 16 11.26 4.87 9.61
N ILE A 17 12.03 5.82 9.09
CA ILE A 17 12.18 7.16 9.63
C ILE A 17 11.29 8.09 8.81
N SER A 18 10.44 8.87 9.48
CA SER A 18 9.60 9.89 8.85
C SER A 18 9.95 11.29 9.36
N GLY A 19 10.19 12.23 8.43
CA GLY A 19 10.31 13.65 8.72
C GLY A 19 8.98 14.36 8.51
N SER A 20 8.48 14.98 9.58
CA SER A 20 7.21 15.68 9.62
C SER A 20 7.41 17.20 9.65
N ASP A 21 6.40 17.92 9.17
CA ASP A 21 6.26 19.38 9.28
C ASP A 21 6.16 19.88 10.75
N ASP A 22 6.17 18.94 11.71
CA ASP A 22 6.08 19.18 13.16
C ASP A 22 7.47 19.45 13.75
N THR A 23 8.48 19.63 12.89
CA THR A 23 9.91 19.60 13.24
C THR A 23 10.38 18.31 13.92
N ASN A 24 9.54 17.25 13.87
CA ASN A 24 9.78 15.97 14.52
C ASN A 24 10.25 14.92 13.51
N LEU A 25 11.28 14.17 13.92
CA LEU A 25 11.65 12.89 13.32
C LEU A 25 11.03 11.77 14.14
N ARG A 26 10.25 10.90 13.47
CA ARG A 26 9.65 9.73 14.12
C ARG A 26 10.25 8.45 13.54
N LEU A 27 10.56 7.52 14.43
CA LEU A 27 11.02 6.17 14.10
C LEU A 27 9.84 5.20 14.22
N TRP A 28 9.62 4.41 13.18
CA TRP A 28 8.58 3.39 13.12
C TRP A 28 9.23 2.03 12.84
N LYS A 29 8.68 0.95 13.40
CA LYS A 29 9.08 -0.40 12.97
C LYS A 29 8.48 -0.71 11.60
N ALA A 30 9.28 -1.27 10.70
CA ALA A 30 8.82 -1.67 9.36
C ALA A 30 7.72 -2.74 9.45
N LYS A 31 7.91 -3.74 10.32
CA LYS A 31 6.86 -4.69 10.73
C LYS A 31 6.35 -4.32 12.11
N ALA A 32 5.13 -3.77 12.18
CA ALA A 32 4.54 -3.29 13.44
C ALA A 32 4.48 -4.37 14.54
N SER A 33 4.12 -5.61 14.17
CA SER A 33 3.94 -6.74 15.10
C SER A 33 5.19 -7.57 15.38
N GLU A 34 6.32 -7.26 14.77
CA GLU A 34 7.56 -8.03 14.94
C GLU A 34 8.15 -7.77 16.33
N GLN A 35 8.50 -8.81 17.09
CA GLN A 35 9.09 -8.60 18.40
C GLN A 35 10.56 -8.16 18.26
N LEU A 36 10.96 -7.15 19.03
CA LEU A 36 12.35 -6.68 19.08
C LEU A 36 13.12 -7.49 20.12
N GLY A 37 14.41 -7.71 19.86
CA GLY A 37 15.31 -8.47 20.75
C GLY A 37 15.60 -9.88 20.24
N VAL A 38 16.31 -10.64 21.06
CA VAL A 38 16.70 -12.03 20.73
C VAL A 38 15.50 -12.94 20.96
N LEU A 39 15.03 -13.60 19.91
CA LEU A 39 13.96 -14.60 19.98
C LEU A 39 14.54 -15.99 20.19
N LEU A 40 13.89 -16.80 21.02
CA LEU A 40 14.28 -18.21 21.15
C LEU A 40 13.95 -18.95 19.84
N PRO A 41 14.73 -19.97 19.44
CA PRO A 41 14.47 -20.71 18.20
C PRO A 41 13.05 -21.30 18.11
N ARG A 42 12.46 -21.67 19.25
CA ARG A 42 11.08 -22.17 19.33
C ARG A 42 10.05 -21.07 19.01
N GLU A 43 10.28 -19.86 19.49
CA GLU A 43 9.40 -18.71 19.23
C GLU A 43 9.50 -18.26 17.79
N GLN A 44 10.72 -18.20 17.25
CA GLN A 44 10.94 -17.88 15.83
C GLN A 44 10.19 -18.84 14.91
N LYS A 45 10.31 -20.17 15.13
CA LYS A 45 9.56 -21.18 14.38
C LYS A 45 8.04 -21.00 14.50
N LYS A 46 7.54 -20.62 15.67
CA LYS A 46 6.11 -20.33 15.88
C LYS A 46 5.67 -19.11 15.07
N HIS A 47 6.46 -18.03 15.04
CA HIS A 47 6.16 -16.86 14.23
C HIS A 47 6.14 -17.20 12.73
N GLU A 48 7.15 -17.92 12.25
CA GLU A 48 7.25 -18.37 10.86
C GLU A 48 6.05 -19.25 10.45
N TYR A 49 5.67 -20.21 11.29
CA TYR A 49 4.49 -21.03 11.06
C TYR A 49 3.21 -20.19 10.97
N ASN A 50 3.01 -19.25 11.90
CA ASN A 50 1.84 -18.37 11.88
C ASN A 50 1.80 -17.46 10.65
N GLU A 51 2.94 -16.93 10.21
CA GLU A 51 3.05 -16.16 8.97
C GLU A 51 2.74 -17.01 7.74
N ALA A 52 3.25 -18.25 7.67
CA ALA A 52 2.96 -19.19 6.60
C ALA A 52 1.46 -19.52 6.50
N VAL A 53 0.80 -19.77 7.64
CA VAL A 53 -0.65 -20.02 7.71
C VAL A 53 -1.43 -18.79 7.25
N LYS A 54 -1.09 -17.59 7.75
CA LYS A 54 -1.72 -16.33 7.31
C LYS A 54 -1.55 -16.13 5.79
N ASN A 55 -0.38 -16.41 5.25
CA ASN A 55 -0.08 -16.27 3.83
C ASN A 55 -0.86 -17.26 2.96
N ARG A 56 -0.97 -18.52 3.41
CA ARG A 56 -1.74 -19.58 2.73
C ARG A 56 -3.22 -19.21 2.64
N TYR A 57 -3.82 -18.78 3.76
CA TYR A 57 -5.26 -18.54 3.87
C TYR A 57 -5.67 -17.06 3.68
N LYS A 58 -4.76 -16.19 3.22
CA LYS A 58 -5.02 -14.74 3.03
C LYS A 58 -6.19 -14.39 2.11
N HIS A 59 -6.59 -15.32 1.27
CA HIS A 59 -7.63 -15.13 0.26
C HIS A 59 -9.04 -15.36 0.83
N LEU A 60 -9.16 -16.09 1.94
CA LEU A 60 -10.44 -16.31 2.62
C LEU A 60 -11.00 -14.98 3.12
N PRO A 61 -12.32 -14.73 2.98
CA PRO A 61 -12.92 -13.42 3.23
C PRO A 61 -12.73 -12.94 4.67
N GLU A 62 -12.82 -13.84 5.65
CA GLU A 62 -12.65 -13.50 7.07
C GLU A 62 -11.22 -13.09 7.41
N VAL A 63 -10.24 -13.90 6.99
CA VAL A 63 -8.81 -13.60 7.17
C VAL A 63 -8.45 -12.31 6.46
N LYS A 64 -8.91 -12.15 5.21
CA LYS A 64 -8.67 -10.95 4.39
C LYS A 64 -9.26 -9.70 5.03
N ARG A 65 -10.47 -9.78 5.60
CA ARG A 65 -11.12 -8.66 6.31
C ARG A 65 -10.30 -8.23 7.51
N ILE A 66 -9.88 -9.17 8.35
CA ILE A 66 -9.09 -8.91 9.56
C ILE A 66 -7.73 -8.32 9.21
N VAL A 67 -6.99 -8.94 8.28
CA VAL A 67 -5.63 -8.50 7.89
C VAL A 67 -5.64 -7.10 7.26
N ARG A 68 -6.71 -6.73 6.54
CA ARG A 68 -6.83 -5.41 5.89
C ARG A 68 -7.36 -4.33 6.81
N HIS A 69 -8.01 -4.69 7.91
CA HIS A 69 -8.63 -3.74 8.81
C HIS A 69 -7.58 -2.81 9.43
N ARG A 70 -7.79 -1.49 9.28
CA ARG A 70 -6.93 -0.44 9.84
C ARG A 70 -7.80 0.73 10.28
N HIS A 71 -7.42 1.37 11.37
CA HIS A 71 -8.05 2.61 11.83
C HIS A 71 -7.38 3.79 11.14
N LEU A 72 -8.09 4.40 10.18
CA LEU A 72 -7.60 5.58 9.47
C LEU A 72 -8.29 6.85 10.00
N PRO A 73 -7.59 8.00 10.05
CA PRO A 73 -8.21 9.28 10.30
C PRO A 73 -9.32 9.59 9.28
N LYS A 74 -10.43 10.18 9.75
CA LYS A 74 -11.61 10.51 8.91
C LYS A 74 -11.25 11.26 7.61
N PRO A 75 -10.38 12.30 7.61
CA PRO A 75 -10.04 13.02 6.39
C PRO A 75 -9.38 12.12 5.34
N VAL A 76 -8.47 11.24 5.77
CA VAL A 76 -7.76 10.31 4.89
C VAL A 76 -8.71 9.25 4.34
N TYR A 77 -9.59 8.70 5.18
CA TYR A 77 -10.58 7.71 4.76
C TYR A 77 -11.53 8.28 3.70
N LYS A 78 -12.07 9.49 3.93
CA LYS A 78 -12.96 10.17 2.97
C LYS A 78 -12.25 10.46 1.65
N ALA A 79 -11.04 11.04 1.70
CA ALA A 79 -10.26 11.34 0.50
C ALA A 79 -9.95 10.08 -0.33
N ALA A 80 -9.61 8.96 0.34
CA ALA A 80 -9.36 7.69 -0.33
C ALA A 80 -10.62 7.11 -1.00
N ALA A 81 -11.79 7.24 -0.36
CA ALA A 81 -13.06 6.82 -0.93
C ALA A 81 -13.42 7.62 -2.19
N THR A 82 -13.32 8.95 -2.12
CA THR A 82 -13.56 9.86 -3.26
C THR A 82 -12.61 9.57 -4.42
N LEU A 83 -11.31 9.37 -4.12
CA LEU A 83 -10.31 9.04 -5.14
C LEU A 83 -10.66 7.72 -5.86
N ARG A 84 -11.11 6.71 -5.11
CA ARG A 84 -11.50 5.42 -5.66
C ARG A 84 -12.67 5.57 -6.64
N GLU A 85 -13.71 6.30 -6.25
CA GLU A 85 -14.86 6.58 -7.11
C GLU A 85 -14.45 7.31 -8.40
N MET A 86 -13.60 8.35 -8.28
CA MET A 86 -13.06 9.07 -9.43
C MET A 86 -12.28 8.15 -10.38
N THR A 87 -11.42 7.27 -9.84
CA THR A 87 -10.66 6.32 -10.66
C THR A 87 -11.53 5.27 -11.33
N GLU A 88 -12.54 4.73 -10.65
CA GLU A 88 -13.48 3.77 -11.23
C GLU A 88 -14.33 4.41 -12.33
N SER A 89 -14.78 5.66 -12.14
CA SER A 89 -15.50 6.43 -13.15
C SER A 89 -14.65 6.69 -14.40
N ARG A 90 -13.38 7.11 -14.22
CA ARG A 90 -12.42 7.29 -15.32
C ARG A 90 -12.18 5.99 -16.08
N ARG A 91 -11.99 4.87 -15.37
CA ARG A 91 -11.80 3.55 -15.98
C ARG A 91 -13.02 3.13 -16.81
N LYS A 92 -14.22 3.23 -16.24
CA LYS A 92 -15.48 2.91 -16.95
C LYS A 92 -15.66 3.78 -18.21
N LYS A 93 -15.38 5.09 -18.13
CA LYS A 93 -15.44 5.99 -19.29
C LYS A 93 -14.44 5.57 -20.38
N HIS A 94 -13.24 5.17 -19.98
CA HIS A 94 -12.22 4.68 -20.91
C HIS A 94 -12.65 3.37 -21.59
N GLU A 95 -13.12 2.40 -20.81
CA GLU A 95 -13.63 1.10 -21.30
C GLU A 95 -14.80 1.30 -22.27
N LYS A 96 -15.77 2.18 -21.93
CA LYS A 96 -16.87 2.52 -22.84
C LYS A 96 -16.38 3.14 -24.14
N ARG A 97 -15.46 4.11 -24.07
CA ARG A 97 -14.90 4.72 -25.29
C ARG A 97 -14.21 3.68 -26.17
N LYS A 98 -13.48 2.74 -25.58
CA LYS A 98 -12.84 1.62 -26.28
C LYS A 98 -13.87 0.71 -26.95
N ALA A 99 -14.93 0.35 -26.24
CA ALA A 99 -16.00 -0.51 -26.76
C ALA A 99 -16.80 0.13 -27.91
N HIS A 100 -16.91 1.46 -27.94
CA HIS A 100 -17.67 2.21 -28.94
C HIS A 100 -16.82 2.82 -30.06
N SER A 101 -15.52 2.53 -30.13
CA SER A 101 -14.64 3.00 -31.21
C SER A 101 -14.30 1.85 -32.16
N ALA A 102 -13.80 2.18 -33.35
CA ALA A 102 -13.39 1.16 -34.33
C ALA A 102 -12.31 0.22 -33.73
N PRO A 103 -12.35 -1.09 -34.01
CA PRO A 103 -11.34 -2.04 -33.53
C PRO A 103 -9.92 -1.56 -33.86
N GLY A 104 -9.04 -1.49 -32.86
CA GLY A 104 -7.64 -1.07 -33.04
C GLY A 104 -7.38 0.44 -33.07
N SER A 105 -8.42 1.28 -33.07
CA SER A 105 -8.26 2.76 -33.10
C SER A 105 -7.68 3.34 -31.80
N ILE A 106 -7.97 2.73 -30.65
CA ILE A 106 -7.48 3.19 -29.34
C ILE A 106 -6.34 2.29 -28.90
N ILE A 107 -5.12 2.80 -29.05
CA ILE A 107 -3.89 2.15 -28.59
C ILE A 107 -3.69 2.51 -27.10
N GLU A 108 -3.81 1.51 -26.23
CA GLU A 108 -3.51 1.68 -24.81
C GLU A 108 -2.02 1.49 -24.55
N GLU A 109 -1.36 2.57 -24.16
CA GLU A 109 -0.03 2.42 -23.56
C GLU A 109 -0.16 1.78 -22.18
N PRO A 110 0.69 0.79 -21.86
CA PRO A 110 0.70 0.19 -20.53
C PRO A 110 0.98 1.27 -19.48
N LEU A 111 0.22 1.24 -18.38
CA LEU A 111 0.29 2.22 -17.28
C LEU A 111 1.72 2.47 -16.77
N ARG A 112 2.60 1.47 -16.90
CA ARG A 112 4.01 1.56 -16.50
C ARG A 112 4.80 2.56 -17.35
N LYS A 113 4.53 2.66 -18.66
CA LYS A 113 5.18 3.63 -19.56
C LYS A 113 4.68 5.05 -19.30
N ARG A 114 3.37 5.21 -19.09
CA ARG A 114 2.72 6.52 -18.81
C ARG A 114 3.23 7.22 -17.54
N LYS A 115 3.74 6.44 -16.57
CA LYS A 115 4.26 6.98 -15.30
C LYS A 115 5.70 7.47 -15.38
N ILE A 116 6.42 7.19 -16.47
CA ILE A 116 7.78 7.66 -16.67
C ILE A 116 7.67 9.07 -17.25
N ILE A 117 7.99 10.08 -16.44
CA ILE A 117 8.17 11.44 -16.94
C ILE A 117 9.49 11.42 -17.71
N LYS A 118 9.42 11.42 -19.05
CA LYS A 118 10.61 11.70 -19.87
C LYS A 118 10.93 13.18 -19.64
N VAL A 119 12.09 13.44 -19.03
CA VAL A 119 12.69 14.77 -19.05
C VAL A 119 13.35 14.87 -20.42
N GLU A 120 12.88 15.81 -21.24
CA GLU A 120 13.58 16.22 -22.48
C GLU A 120 14.87 16.97 -22.16
#